data_AF-A0A427XH05-F1
#
_entry.id   AF-A0A427XH05-F1
#
_cell.length_a   1.000
_cell.length_b   1.000
_cell.length_c   1.000
_cell.angle_alpha   90.00
_cell.angle_beta   90.00
_cell.angle_gamma   90.00
#
_symmetry.space_group_name_H-M   'P 1'
#
loop_
_entity.id
_entity.type
_entity.pdbx_description
1 polymer ?
#
loop_
_entity_poly.entity_id
_entity_poly.type
_entity_poly.pdbx_seq_one_letter_code
_entity_poly.pdbx_strand_id
1 'polypeptide(L)'
;MRLNLRRVQPGALFGSFMGILDIKLGCEIVLLFGLINKVAGVYGLITVLVGGTFVQFLFYAYSVVTLFAFLWALGVIKSETAHKTLLVAHLYTADHVIQSVFHYLFYYHYWFVEAHDGKRILNSQAQKDIVELAASRGEITPLSGTEGQKVDEIQAQLAQQIWSDEKGYALGLIIFGFLLKVYFMTILYSYAAHLRSSTYHTLSYTTHANGSSTGGVRNTTVVSSADDDDRELANAEAEVARLTDEANGSASGNGSGHGKAKAREGRKSDDDDFNWE
;
A
#
# COMPACT_ATOMS: atom_id res chain seq x y z
N MET A 1 -7.75 36.10 34.05
CA MET A 1 -8.76 35.12 33.61
C MET A 1 -8.08 34.20 32.61
N ARG A 2 -7.73 32.97 33.01
CA ARG A 2 -6.92 32.04 32.20
C ARG A 2 -7.89 31.23 31.35
N LEU A 3 -8.06 31.61 30.08
CA LEU A 3 -8.93 30.88 29.15
C LEU A 3 -8.27 29.53 28.83
N ASN A 4 -8.75 28.47 29.48
CA ASN A 4 -8.44 27.10 29.09
C ASN A 4 -9.21 26.80 27.80
N LEU A 5 -8.60 27.10 26.64
CA LEU A 5 -9.00 26.50 25.38
C LEU A 5 -8.69 25.00 25.47
N ARG A 6 -9.67 24.24 25.94
CA ARG A 6 -9.67 22.78 25.86
C ARG A 6 -9.55 22.47 24.37
N ARG A 7 -8.37 22.03 23.90
CA ARG A 7 -8.21 21.53 22.53
C ARG A 7 -9.31 20.51 22.33
N VAL A 8 -10.28 20.81 21.46
CA VAL A 8 -11.25 19.84 20.99
C VAL A 8 -10.41 18.79 20.27
N GLN A 9 -10.13 17.69 20.97
CA GLN A 9 -9.37 16.60 20.38
C GLN A 9 -10.30 15.94 19.36
N PRO A 10 -9.91 15.83 18.08
CA PRO A 10 -10.66 15.02 17.15
C PRO A 10 -10.65 13.59 17.70
N GLY A 11 -11.82 13.12 18.14
CA GLY A 11 -12.01 11.71 18.47
C GLY A 11 -11.84 10.87 17.22
N ALA A 12 -11.38 9.63 17.37
CA ALA A 12 -11.36 8.69 16.27
C ALA A 12 -12.80 8.48 15.75
N LEU A 13 -13.00 8.61 14.44
CA LEU A 13 -14.32 8.46 13.83
C LEU A 13 -14.71 6.99 13.70
N PHE A 14 -13.72 6.11 13.50
CA PHE A 14 -13.90 4.68 13.30
C PHE A 14 -13.10 3.86 14.31
N GLY A 15 -13.67 2.76 14.78
CA GLY A 15 -13.00 1.76 15.63
C GLY A 15 -12.64 0.48 14.88
N SER A 16 -12.92 0.38 13.58
CA SER A 16 -12.69 -0.83 12.79
C SER A 16 -12.65 -0.48 11.31
N PHE A 17 -12.00 -1.31 10.51
CA PHE A 17 -12.04 -1.20 9.05
C PHE A 17 -13.23 -1.98 8.49
N MET A 18 -14.09 -1.30 7.71
CA MET A 18 -15.37 -1.81 7.21
C MET A 18 -16.31 -2.39 8.29
N GLY A 19 -16.06 -2.11 9.58
CA GLY A 19 -16.84 -2.66 10.71
C GLY A 19 -16.52 -4.11 11.07
N ILE A 20 -15.57 -4.76 10.37
CA ILE A 20 -15.31 -6.21 10.50
C ILE A 20 -13.84 -6.48 10.84
N LEU A 21 -12.92 -5.68 10.29
CA LEU A 21 -11.48 -5.90 10.41
C LEU A 21 -10.85 -4.95 11.43
N ASP A 22 -9.73 -5.37 12.01
CA ASP A 22 -8.91 -4.50 12.85
C ASP A 22 -8.47 -3.25 12.07
N ILE A 23 -8.42 -2.12 12.78
CA ILE A 23 -8.09 -0.82 12.18
C ILE A 23 -6.64 -0.76 11.70
N LYS A 24 -5.70 -1.46 12.37
CA LYS A 24 -4.30 -1.55 11.93
C LYS A 24 -4.21 -2.33 10.63
N LEU A 25 -4.84 -3.51 10.58
CA LEU A 25 -4.93 -4.31 9.35
C LEU A 25 -5.56 -3.51 8.20
N GLY A 26 -6.62 -2.75 8.49
CA GLY A 26 -7.23 -1.83 7.52
C GLY A 26 -6.25 -0.79 6.99
N CYS A 27 -5.44 -0.17 7.85
CA CYS A 27 -4.41 0.78 7.44
C CYS A 27 -3.35 0.13 6.54
N GLU A 28 -2.93 -1.09 6.86
CA GLU A 28 -2.00 -1.86 6.02
C GLU A 28 -2.61 -2.15 4.64
N ILE A 29 -3.87 -2.62 4.58
CA ILE A 29 -4.58 -2.88 3.32
C ILE A 29 -4.69 -1.60 2.48
N VAL A 30 -5.03 -0.47 3.10
CA VAL A 30 -5.10 0.84 2.43
C VAL A 30 -3.76 1.22 1.79
N LEU A 31 -2.67 1.08 2.55
CA LEU A 31 -1.34 1.39 2.04
C LEU A 31 -0.90 0.41 0.95
N LEU A 32 -1.22 -0.88 1.06
CA LEU A 32 -0.92 -1.88 0.03
C LEU A 32 -1.68 -1.61 -1.26
N PHE A 33 -2.96 -1.25 -1.19
CA PHE A 33 -3.74 -0.84 -2.37
C PHE A 33 -3.13 0.41 -3.03
N GLY A 34 -2.73 1.39 -2.22
CA GLY A 34 -1.99 2.55 -2.69
C GLY A 34 -0.67 2.18 -3.35
N LEU A 35 0.09 1.25 -2.77
CA LEU A 35 1.37 0.76 -3.29
C LEU A 35 1.20 0.11 -4.67
N ILE A 36 0.21 -0.77 -4.84
CA ILE A 36 -0.11 -1.39 -6.14
C ILE A 36 -0.44 -0.30 -7.17
N ASN A 37 -1.22 0.71 -6.79
CA ASN A 37 -1.53 1.85 -7.65
C ASN A 37 -0.26 2.65 -8.04
N LYS A 38 0.72 2.79 -7.13
CA LYS A 38 2.00 3.44 -7.47
C LYS A 38 2.83 2.61 -8.44
N VAL A 39 2.89 1.29 -8.25
CA VAL A 39 3.60 0.35 -9.15
C VAL A 39 3.01 0.38 -10.56
N ALA A 40 1.69 0.43 -10.70
CA ALA A 40 1.04 0.63 -11.99
C ALA A 40 1.48 1.95 -12.67
N GLY A 41 1.62 3.02 -11.90
CA GLY A 41 2.20 4.28 -12.37
C GLY A 41 3.66 4.16 -12.83
N VAL A 42 4.47 3.30 -12.21
CA VAL A 42 5.85 3.04 -12.65
C VAL A 42 5.88 2.41 -14.03
N TYR A 43 5.01 1.44 -14.31
CA TYR A 43 4.89 0.87 -15.67
C TYR A 43 4.51 1.94 -16.71
N GLY A 44 3.78 2.97 -16.30
CA GLY A 44 3.45 4.12 -17.12
C GLY A 44 4.66 4.92 -17.61
N LEU A 45 5.84 4.82 -16.99
CA LEU A 45 7.07 5.47 -17.49
C LEU A 45 7.46 5.02 -18.89
N ILE A 46 7.00 3.85 -19.36
CA ILE A 46 7.26 3.44 -20.75
C ILE A 46 6.67 4.43 -21.76
N THR A 47 5.57 5.13 -21.40
CA THR A 47 4.95 6.15 -22.26
C THR A 47 5.89 7.32 -22.55
N VAL A 48 6.82 7.61 -21.65
CA VAL A 48 7.84 8.65 -21.83
C VAL A 48 8.77 8.29 -22.99
N LEU A 49 9.07 7.00 -23.18
CA LEU A 49 9.89 6.51 -24.29
C LEU A 49 9.13 6.49 -25.62
N VAL A 50 7.80 6.50 -25.57
CA VAL A 50 6.91 6.39 -26.75
C VAL A 50 6.38 7.76 -27.20
N GLY A 51 6.77 8.85 -26.54
CA GLY A 51 6.37 10.22 -26.90
C GLY A 51 5.25 10.81 -26.04
N GLY A 52 5.14 10.40 -24.78
CA GLY A 52 4.20 10.96 -23.81
C GLY A 52 4.41 12.45 -23.55
N THR A 53 3.38 13.11 -23.00
CA THR A 53 3.41 14.55 -22.72
C THR A 53 4.22 14.86 -21.46
N PHE A 54 4.69 16.11 -21.32
CA PHE A 54 5.39 16.55 -20.11
C PHE A 54 4.58 16.35 -18.82
N VAL A 55 3.26 16.53 -18.88
CA VAL A 55 2.36 16.32 -17.74
C VAL A 55 2.30 14.83 -17.35
N GLN A 56 2.28 13.93 -18.33
CA GLN A 56 2.34 12.48 -18.10
C GLN A 56 3.67 12.10 -17.45
N PHE A 57 4.80 12.60 -17.98
CA PHE A 57 6.12 12.40 -17.37
C PHE A 57 6.15 12.84 -15.90
N LEU A 58 5.67 14.06 -15.61
CA LEU A 58 5.64 14.59 -14.25
C LEU A 58 4.79 13.72 -13.31
N PHE A 59 3.62 13.27 -13.77
CA PHE A 59 2.74 12.38 -13.02
C PHE A 59 3.43 11.05 -12.69
N TYR A 60 4.08 10.41 -13.66
CA TYR A 60 4.74 9.13 -13.44
C TYR A 60 6.01 9.27 -12.57
N ALA A 61 6.81 10.33 -12.76
CA ALA A 61 7.95 10.63 -11.90
C ALA A 61 7.52 10.85 -10.43
N TYR A 62 6.43 11.59 -10.22
CA TYR A 62 5.83 11.77 -8.90
C TYR A 62 5.37 10.42 -8.29
N SER A 63 4.80 9.53 -9.09
CA SER A 63 4.39 8.19 -8.64
C SER A 63 5.58 7.35 -8.15
N VAL A 64 6.74 7.42 -8.81
CA VAL A 64 7.97 6.74 -8.38
C VAL A 64 8.47 7.28 -7.05
N VAL A 65 8.52 8.60 -6.88
CA VAL A 65 8.98 9.22 -5.62
C VAL A 65 8.05 8.82 -4.48
N THR A 66 6.74 8.89 -4.70
CA THR A 66 5.76 8.53 -3.68
C THR A 66 5.69 7.03 -3.39
N LEU A 67 6.12 6.15 -4.31
CA LEU A 67 6.26 4.71 -4.04
C LEU A 67 7.14 4.44 -2.82
N PHE A 68 8.31 5.08 -2.73
CA PHE A 68 9.23 4.92 -1.59
C PHE A 68 8.62 5.45 -0.29
N ALA A 69 7.84 6.54 -0.37
CA ALA A 69 7.10 7.06 0.78
C ALA A 69 6.05 6.05 1.29
N PHE A 70 5.37 5.33 0.39
CA PHE A 70 4.42 4.28 0.75
C PHE A 70 5.09 3.05 1.39
N LEU A 71 6.26 2.63 0.89
CA LEU A 71 7.05 1.55 1.51
C LEU A 71 7.48 1.92 2.94
N TRP A 72 7.95 3.16 3.12
CA TRP A 72 8.28 3.69 4.45
C TRP A 72 7.05 3.78 5.36
N ALA A 73 5.92 4.27 4.83
CA ALA A 73 4.67 4.39 5.58
C ALA A 73 4.18 3.03 6.10
N LEU A 74 4.34 1.96 5.33
CA LEU A 74 3.96 0.61 5.75
C LEU A 74 4.75 0.17 6.99
N GLY A 75 6.06 0.44 7.02
CA GLY A 75 6.89 0.19 8.20
C GLY A 75 6.45 0.99 9.43
N VAL A 76 6.04 2.24 9.23
CA VAL A 76 5.55 3.13 10.30
C VAL A 76 4.22 2.65 10.89
N ILE A 77 3.26 2.22 10.06
CA ILE A 77 1.99 1.68 10.57
C ILE A 77 2.23 0.43 11.43
N LYS A 78 3.21 -0.40 11.06
CA LYS A 78 3.57 -1.59 11.83
C LYS A 78 4.22 -1.27 13.17
N SER A 79 4.89 -0.13 13.30
CA SER A 79 5.57 0.30 14.53
C SER A 79 4.65 1.01 15.54
N GLU A 80 3.35 1.13 15.26
CA GLU A 80 2.31 1.66 16.17
C GLU A 80 2.64 3.03 16.80
N THR A 81 3.46 3.84 16.14
CA THR A 81 3.93 5.10 16.71
C THR A 81 2.98 6.25 16.35
N ALA A 82 2.20 6.74 17.31
CA ALA A 82 1.14 7.73 17.09
C ALA A 82 1.56 8.96 16.24
N HIS A 83 2.71 9.59 16.55
CA HIS A 83 3.17 10.77 15.82
C HIS A 83 3.54 10.45 14.37
N LYS A 84 4.25 9.34 14.13
CA LYS A 84 4.66 8.93 12.78
C LYS A 84 3.45 8.48 11.96
N THR A 85 2.49 7.78 12.57
CA THR A 85 1.23 7.39 11.94
C THR A 85 0.39 8.61 11.53
N LEU A 86 0.35 9.65 12.35
CA LEU A 86 -0.33 10.90 11.98
C LEU A 86 0.35 11.59 10.79
N LEU A 87 1.68 11.59 10.75
CA LEU A 87 2.44 12.09 9.61
C LEU A 87 2.10 11.30 8.34
N VAL A 88 2.06 9.96 8.42
CA VAL A 88 1.63 9.09 7.32
C VAL A 88 0.23 9.45 6.84
N ALA A 89 -0.73 9.70 7.74
CA ALA A 89 -2.07 10.12 7.36
C ALA A 89 -2.05 11.46 6.60
N HIS A 90 -1.27 12.44 7.05
CA HIS A 90 -1.10 13.71 6.34
C HIS A 90 -0.46 13.54 4.97
N LEU A 91 0.60 12.74 4.85
CA LEU A 91 1.25 12.46 3.57
C LEU A 91 0.31 11.74 2.60
N TYR A 92 -0.47 10.77 3.08
CA TYR A 92 -1.46 10.07 2.26
C TYR A 92 -2.56 11.01 1.77
N THR A 93 -3.05 11.92 2.63
CA THR A 93 -4.00 12.96 2.23
C THR A 93 -3.39 13.93 1.21
N ALA A 94 -2.17 14.41 1.44
CA ALA A 94 -1.48 15.31 0.52
C ALA A 94 -1.27 14.64 -0.85
N ASP A 95 -0.86 13.37 -0.84
CA ASP A 95 -0.73 12.56 -2.06
C ASP A 95 -2.04 12.47 -2.81
N HIS A 96 -3.14 12.21 -2.11
CA HIS A 96 -4.45 12.15 -2.73
C HIS A 96 -4.88 13.48 -3.34
N VAL A 97 -4.61 14.62 -2.68
CA VAL A 97 -4.92 15.95 -3.23
C VAL A 97 -4.15 16.20 -4.52
N ILE A 98 -2.84 15.91 -4.51
CA ILE A 98 -1.99 16.04 -5.70
C ILE A 98 -2.49 15.13 -6.82
N GLN A 99 -2.78 13.86 -6.51
CA GLN A 99 -3.34 12.92 -7.47
C GLN A 99 -4.68 13.39 -8.03
N SER A 100 -5.52 14.03 -7.22
CA SER A 100 -6.83 14.54 -7.65
C SER A 100 -6.69 15.64 -8.70
N VAL A 101 -5.65 16.47 -8.62
CA VAL A 101 -5.34 17.46 -9.67
C VAL A 101 -5.04 16.76 -11.00
N PHE A 102 -4.20 15.72 -11.00
CA PHE A 102 -3.90 14.97 -12.22
C PHE A 102 -5.12 14.23 -12.77
N HIS A 103 -5.94 13.62 -11.90
CA HIS A 103 -7.18 12.97 -12.32
C HIS A 103 -8.19 13.98 -12.88
N TYR A 104 -8.23 15.20 -12.34
CA TYR A 104 -9.06 16.27 -12.87
C TYR A 104 -8.60 16.72 -14.26
N LEU A 105 -7.29 16.86 -14.48
CA LEU A 105 -6.74 17.16 -15.80
C LEU A 105 -7.09 16.06 -16.82
N PHE A 106 -6.94 14.79 -16.42
CA PHE A 106 -7.37 13.65 -17.23
C PHE A 106 -8.86 13.69 -17.52
N TYR A 107 -9.71 13.89 -16.49
CA TYR A 107 -11.16 13.99 -16.63
C TYR A 107 -11.55 15.11 -17.59
N TYR A 108 -10.97 16.30 -17.43
CA TYR A 108 -11.24 17.44 -18.30
C TYR A 108 -10.89 17.14 -19.75
N HIS A 109 -9.67 16.62 -19.98
CA HIS A 109 -9.23 16.25 -21.32
C HIS A 109 -10.12 15.17 -21.93
N TYR A 110 -10.36 14.09 -21.20
CA TYR A 110 -11.10 12.95 -21.69
C TYR A 110 -12.58 13.29 -21.94
N TRP A 111 -13.26 14.03 -21.06
CA TRP A 111 -14.69 14.33 -21.23
C TRP A 111 -14.98 15.48 -22.21
N PHE A 112 -14.11 16.48 -22.29
CA PHE A 112 -14.42 17.73 -22.99
C PHE A 112 -13.52 18.04 -24.18
N VAL A 113 -12.32 17.46 -24.25
CA VAL A 113 -11.35 17.74 -25.33
C VAL A 113 -11.30 16.59 -26.33
N GLU A 114 -11.31 15.34 -25.86
CA GLU A 114 -11.22 14.17 -26.73
C GLU A 114 -12.50 13.96 -27.54
N ALA A 115 -12.33 13.67 -28.84
CA ALA A 115 -13.43 13.31 -29.71
C ALA A 115 -13.80 11.84 -29.50
N HIS A 116 -15.06 11.56 -29.16
CA HIS A 116 -15.56 10.20 -28.93
C HIS A 116 -16.14 9.61 -30.22
N ASP A 117 -15.39 9.71 -31.32
CA ASP A 117 -15.85 9.34 -32.67
C ASP A 117 -15.61 7.86 -33.00
N GLY A 118 -15.05 7.09 -32.07
CA GLY A 118 -14.83 5.64 -32.22
C GLY A 118 -13.77 5.28 -33.25
N LYS A 119 -13.00 6.25 -33.76
CA LYS A 119 -11.96 5.97 -34.76
C LYS A 119 -10.82 5.17 -34.14
N ARG A 120 -10.34 4.18 -34.91
CA ARG A 120 -9.14 3.42 -34.54
C ARG A 120 -7.91 4.27 -34.82
N ILE A 121 -7.28 4.76 -33.77
CA ILE A 121 -6.01 5.47 -33.88
C ILE A 121 -4.90 4.43 -34.07
N LEU A 122 -4.33 4.37 -35.29
CA LEU A 122 -3.17 3.54 -35.61
C LEU A 122 -1.90 4.25 -35.11
N ASN A 123 -1.46 3.86 -33.92
CA ASN A 123 -0.35 4.53 -33.22
C ASN A 123 1.04 4.09 -33.68
N SER A 124 1.16 3.02 -34.47
CA SER A 124 2.46 2.48 -34.93
C SER A 124 2.57 2.44 -36.44
N GLN A 125 3.77 2.75 -36.96
CA GLN A 125 4.08 2.61 -38.39
C GLN A 125 3.88 1.16 -38.86
N ALA A 126 4.26 0.17 -38.04
CA ALA A 126 4.03 -1.23 -38.36
C ALA A 126 2.53 -1.56 -38.48
N GLN A 127 1.66 -0.93 -37.68
CA GLN A 127 0.21 -1.14 -37.81
C GLN A 127 -0.33 -0.52 -39.11
N LYS A 128 0.19 0.65 -39.50
CA LYS A 128 -0.15 1.29 -40.78
C LYS A 128 0.30 0.41 -41.96
N ASP A 129 1.52 -0.10 -41.90
CA ASP A 129 2.09 -0.96 -42.95
C ASP A 129 1.34 -2.29 -43.08
N ILE A 130 0.86 -2.88 -41.98
CA ILE A 130 0.02 -4.10 -42.01
C ILE A 130 -1.32 -3.82 -42.69
N VAL A 131 -1.96 -2.70 -42.36
CA VAL A 131 -3.23 -2.29 -42.99
C VAL A 131 -3.02 -1.99 -44.47
N GLU A 132 -1.94 -1.29 -44.82
CA GLU A 132 -1.58 -1.02 -46.22
C GLU A 132 -1.30 -2.31 -47.00
N LEU A 133 -0.57 -3.26 -46.39
CA LEU A 133 -0.30 -4.56 -47.00
C LEU A 133 -1.58 -5.37 -47.22
N ALA A 134 -2.47 -5.43 -46.22
CA ALA A 134 -3.75 -6.12 -46.34
C ALA A 134 -4.65 -5.46 -47.40
N ALA A 135 -4.62 -4.13 -47.51
CA ALA A 135 -5.31 -3.40 -48.57
C ALA A 135 -4.73 -3.71 -49.96
N SER A 136 -3.39 -3.78 -50.09
CA SER A 136 -2.71 -4.12 -51.34
C SER A 136 -2.99 -5.55 -51.82
N ARG A 137 -3.30 -6.47 -50.89
CA ARG A 137 -3.69 -7.86 -51.15
C ARG A 137 -5.17 -8.05 -51.44
N GLY A 138 -5.98 -6.99 -51.30
CA GLY A 138 -7.44 -7.05 -51.46
C GLY A 138 -8.16 -7.81 -50.34
N GLU A 139 -7.50 -8.04 -49.20
CA GLU A 139 -8.11 -8.68 -48.02
C GLU A 139 -9.03 -7.71 -47.27
N ILE A 140 -8.71 -6.42 -47.34
CA ILE A 140 -9.56 -5.33 -46.88
C ILE A 140 -9.76 -4.34 -48.02
N THR A 141 -11.01 -3.97 -48.26
CA THR A 141 -11.35 -2.92 -49.21
C THR A 141 -11.43 -1.60 -48.42
N PRO A 142 -10.45 -0.70 -48.52
CA PRO A 142 -10.58 0.62 -47.93
C PRO A 142 -11.71 1.34 -48.66
N LEU A 143 -12.87 1.47 -48.00
CA LEU A 143 -13.97 2.28 -48.52
C LEU A 143 -13.43 3.71 -48.72
N SER A 144 -13.23 4.08 -49.99
CA SER A 144 -12.62 5.36 -50.36
C SER A 144 -13.66 6.22 -51.07
N GLY A 145 -13.64 7.53 -50.83
CA GLY A 145 -14.62 8.47 -51.38
C GLY A 145 -15.90 8.56 -50.56
N THR A 146 -17.03 8.86 -51.21
CA THR A 146 -18.31 9.18 -50.55
C THR A 146 -18.88 8.03 -49.71
N GLU A 147 -18.60 6.77 -50.07
CA GLU A 147 -19.07 5.62 -49.30
C GLU A 147 -18.29 5.42 -47.99
N GLY A 148 -16.96 5.66 -48.01
CA GLY A 148 -16.13 5.66 -46.80
C GLY A 148 -16.53 6.74 -45.82
N GLN A 149 -16.77 7.96 -46.33
CA GLN A 149 -17.25 9.09 -45.52
C GLN A 149 -18.58 8.79 -44.81
N LYS A 150 -19.51 8.13 -45.50
CA LYS A 150 -20.79 7.72 -44.90
C LYS A 150 -20.62 6.67 -43.81
N VAL A 151 -19.73 5.70 -44.02
CA VAL A 151 -19.45 4.66 -43.01
C VAL A 151 -18.79 5.29 -41.77
N ASP A 152 -17.82 6.17 -41.96
CA ASP A 152 -17.14 6.88 -40.87
C ASP A 152 -18.13 7.78 -40.09
N GLU A 153 -19.04 8.45 -40.78
CA GLU A 153 -20.08 9.26 -40.15
C GLU A 153 -21.05 8.41 -39.32
N ILE A 154 -21.50 7.26 -39.85
CA ILE A 154 -22.33 6.31 -39.11
C ILE A 154 -21.59 5.77 -37.88
N GLN A 155 -20.30 5.45 -38.01
CA GLN A 155 -19.48 4.98 -36.88
C GLN A 155 -19.36 6.05 -35.79
N ALA A 156 -19.10 7.31 -36.17
CA ALA A 156 -19.03 8.41 -35.22
C ALA A 156 -20.37 8.64 -34.51
N GLN A 157 -21.50 8.50 -35.21
CA GLN A 157 -22.84 8.60 -34.61
C GLN A 157 -23.10 7.47 -33.60
N LEU A 158 -22.75 6.22 -33.95
CA LEU A 158 -22.88 5.06 -33.06
C LEU A 158 -21.98 5.21 -31.82
N ALA A 159 -20.72 5.60 -32.02
CA ALA A 159 -19.77 5.82 -30.93
C ALA A 159 -20.26 6.92 -29.98
N GLN A 160 -20.83 8.01 -30.53
CA GLN A 160 -21.38 9.08 -29.73
C GLN A 160 -22.62 8.67 -28.93
N GLN A 161 -23.46 7.78 -29.48
CA GLN A 161 -24.60 7.20 -28.75
C GLN A 161 -24.11 6.37 -27.56
N ILE A 162 -23.16 5.45 -27.80
CA ILE A 162 -22.56 4.63 -26.73
C ILE A 162 -21.92 5.52 -25.66
N TRP A 163 -21.14 6.52 -26.07
CA TRP A 163 -20.54 7.49 -25.14
C TRP A 163 -21.61 8.20 -24.30
N SER A 164 -22.71 8.64 -24.92
CA SER A 164 -23.78 9.33 -24.22
C SER A 164 -24.49 8.45 -23.19
N ASP A 165 -24.61 7.16 -23.46
CA ASP A 165 -25.25 6.18 -22.58
C ASP A 165 -24.31 5.75 -21.43
N GLU A 166 -23.03 5.56 -21.70
CA GLU A 166 -22.08 5.00 -20.73
C GLU A 166 -21.37 6.05 -19.85
N LYS A 167 -21.25 7.31 -20.30
CA LYS A 167 -20.51 8.34 -19.58
C LYS A 167 -21.01 8.58 -18.15
N GLY A 168 -22.31 8.39 -17.91
CA GLY A 168 -22.92 8.55 -16.59
C GLY A 168 -22.48 7.45 -15.63
N TYR A 169 -22.45 6.21 -16.10
CA TYR A 169 -21.96 5.08 -15.32
C TYR A 169 -20.46 5.23 -15.02
N ALA A 170 -19.67 5.60 -16.01
CA ALA A 170 -18.25 5.86 -15.85
C ALA A 170 -17.99 6.97 -14.80
N LEU A 171 -18.74 8.07 -14.86
CA LEU A 171 -18.64 9.15 -13.87
C LEU A 171 -19.00 8.67 -12.46
N GLY A 172 -20.04 7.82 -12.34
CA GLY A 172 -20.43 7.21 -11.07
C GLY A 172 -19.31 6.40 -10.42
N LEU A 173 -18.60 5.59 -11.22
CA LEU A 173 -17.44 4.82 -10.75
C LEU A 173 -16.28 5.72 -10.30
N ILE A 174 -16.03 6.83 -11.00
CA ILE A 174 -14.99 7.79 -10.61
C ILE A 174 -15.33 8.43 -9.26
N ILE A 175 -16.58 8.88 -9.08
CA ILE A 175 -17.03 9.50 -7.82
C ILE A 175 -16.98 8.46 -6.68
N PHE A 176 -17.43 7.23 -6.93
CA PHE A 176 -17.36 6.16 -5.94
C PHE A 176 -15.91 5.86 -5.52
N GLY A 177 -15.00 5.71 -6.47
CA GLY A 177 -13.57 5.51 -6.19
C GLY A 177 -12.94 6.68 -5.44
N PHE A 178 -13.37 7.91 -5.74
CA PHE A 178 -12.94 9.11 -5.02
C PHE A 178 -13.40 9.08 -3.54
N LEU A 179 -14.68 8.82 -3.29
CA LEU A 179 -15.23 8.71 -1.93
C LEU A 179 -14.61 7.55 -1.14
N LEU A 180 -14.32 6.43 -1.80
CA LEU A 180 -13.62 5.31 -1.19
C LEU A 180 -12.22 5.72 -0.70
N LYS A 181 -11.48 6.53 -1.48
CA LYS A 181 -10.20 7.07 -1.03
C LYS A 181 -10.37 8.02 0.17
N VAL A 182 -11.41 8.87 0.18
CA VAL A 182 -11.75 9.73 1.34
C VAL A 182 -11.97 8.89 2.60
N TYR A 183 -12.69 7.78 2.49
CA TYR A 183 -12.84 6.82 3.58
C TYR A 183 -11.48 6.28 4.07
N PHE A 184 -10.59 5.87 3.15
CA PHE A 184 -9.24 5.41 3.50
C PHE A 184 -8.41 6.46 4.27
N MET A 185 -8.50 7.74 3.87
CA MET A 185 -7.88 8.84 4.62
C MET A 185 -8.42 8.92 6.06
N THR A 186 -9.75 8.87 6.23
CA THR A 186 -10.35 8.94 7.57
C THR A 186 -10.01 7.75 8.45
N ILE A 187 -9.76 6.58 7.86
CA ILE A 187 -9.28 5.39 8.58
C ILE A 187 -7.86 5.61 9.13
N LEU A 188 -6.94 6.13 8.31
CA LEU A 188 -5.57 6.44 8.75
C LEU A 188 -5.56 7.48 9.89
N TYR A 189 -6.39 8.52 9.81
CA TYR A 189 -6.54 9.48 10.91
C TYR A 189 -7.16 8.86 12.16
N SER A 190 -8.15 7.98 12.00
CA SER A 190 -8.79 7.29 13.13
C SER A 190 -7.80 6.37 13.84
N TYR A 191 -6.94 5.68 13.11
CA TYR A 191 -5.88 4.85 13.68
C TYR A 191 -4.85 5.70 14.43
N ALA A 192 -4.38 6.81 13.83
CA ALA A 192 -3.48 7.75 14.50
C ALA A 192 -4.09 8.29 15.80
N ALA A 193 -5.40 8.59 15.80
CA ALA A 193 -6.11 9.06 16.97
C ALA A 193 -6.17 8.00 18.07
N HIS A 194 -6.49 6.74 17.74
CA HIS A 194 -6.53 5.63 18.71
C HIS A 194 -5.17 5.32 19.33
N LEU A 195 -4.09 5.41 18.55
CA LEU A 195 -2.73 5.27 19.09
C LEU A 195 -2.37 6.41 20.04
N ARG A 196 -2.79 7.65 19.73
CA ARG A 196 -2.51 8.81 20.59
C ARG A 196 -3.30 8.78 21.89
N SER A 197 -4.51 8.21 21.90
CA SER A 197 -5.33 8.04 23.10
C SER A 197 -5.07 6.72 23.83
N SER A 198 -4.11 5.90 23.38
CA SER A 198 -3.82 4.56 23.91
C SER A 198 -5.03 3.62 23.97
N THR A 199 -6.09 3.92 23.22
CA THR A 199 -7.32 3.12 23.17
C THR A 199 -7.27 2.03 22.12
N TYR A 200 -6.25 1.99 21.25
CA TYR A 200 -6.13 0.99 20.19
C TYR A 200 -6.31 -0.45 20.70
N HIS A 201 -5.61 -0.84 21.77
CA HIS A 201 -5.71 -2.20 22.33
C HIS A 201 -7.02 -2.51 23.05
N THR A 202 -7.94 -1.55 23.16
CA THR A 202 -9.27 -1.75 23.77
C THR A 202 -10.37 -1.98 22.73
N LEU A 203 -10.05 -1.90 21.44
CA LEU A 203 -10.99 -2.14 20.34
C LEU A 203 -11.38 -3.62 20.26
N SER A 204 -12.67 -3.90 20.04
CA SER A 204 -13.20 -5.27 20.01
C SER A 204 -12.58 -6.21 18.97
N TYR A 205 -12.00 -5.64 17.89
CA TYR A 205 -11.41 -6.41 16.80
C TYR A 205 -9.87 -6.46 16.84
N THR A 206 -9.22 -5.77 17.79
CA THR A 206 -7.79 -5.97 18.00
C THR A 206 -7.61 -7.32 18.68
N THR A 207 -6.81 -8.21 18.11
CA THR A 207 -6.50 -9.48 18.78
C THR A 207 -5.71 -9.15 20.04
N HIS A 208 -6.30 -9.36 21.22
CA HIS A 208 -5.52 -9.54 22.43
C HIS A 208 -4.72 -10.82 22.23
N ALA A 209 -3.43 -10.70 21.89
CA ALA A 209 -2.49 -11.80 22.09
C ALA A 209 -2.32 -11.99 23.61
N ASN A 210 -3.38 -12.43 24.29
CA ASN A 210 -3.30 -12.84 25.67
C ASN A 210 -2.58 -14.18 25.68
N GLY A 211 -1.33 -14.13 26.12
CA GLY A 211 -0.57 -15.30 26.49
C GLY A 211 -1.44 -16.21 27.36
N SER A 212 -1.36 -17.49 27.06
CA SER A 212 -1.71 -18.57 27.95
C SER A 212 -0.88 -18.46 29.23
N SER A 213 -1.30 -17.63 30.19
CA SER A 213 -0.84 -17.70 31.57
C SER A 213 -2.04 -18.00 32.45
N THR A 214 -2.22 -19.29 32.68
CA THR A 214 -3.08 -19.85 33.71
C THR A 214 -2.79 -19.21 35.06
N GLY A 215 -3.80 -18.59 35.67
CA GLY A 215 -3.91 -18.45 37.13
C GLY A 215 -3.39 -17.15 37.75
N GLY A 216 -4.30 -16.42 38.39
CA GLY A 216 -3.96 -15.55 39.52
C GLY A 216 -4.44 -14.11 39.38
N VAL A 217 -5.60 -13.83 39.96
CA VAL A 217 -6.10 -12.47 40.25
C VAL A 217 -5.02 -11.68 41.00
N ARG A 218 -4.48 -10.62 40.38
CA ARG A 218 -3.90 -9.47 41.09
C ARG A 218 -4.20 -8.19 40.31
N ASN A 219 -5.00 -7.31 40.92
CA ASN A 219 -5.09 -5.91 40.53
C ASN A 219 -3.69 -5.30 40.64
N THR A 220 -3.13 -4.83 39.54
CA THR A 220 -1.97 -3.93 39.57
C THR A 220 -2.13 -2.92 38.46
N THR A 221 -2.28 -1.67 38.86
CA THR A 221 -2.26 -0.50 37.99
C THR A 221 -0.85 -0.38 37.43
N VAL A 222 -0.65 -0.80 36.18
CA VAL A 222 0.60 -0.59 35.46
C VAL A 222 0.50 0.76 34.75
N VAL A 223 1.13 1.77 35.35
CA VAL A 223 1.54 2.98 34.65
C VAL A 223 2.86 2.61 33.98
N SER A 224 2.84 2.37 32.67
CA SER A 224 4.08 2.20 31.90
C SER A 224 4.68 3.59 31.64
N SER A 225 5.60 4.01 32.51
CA SER A 225 6.47 5.16 32.24
C SER A 225 7.64 4.72 31.38
N ALA A 226 8.09 5.60 30.48
CA ALA A 226 9.25 5.39 29.60
C ALA A 226 10.55 5.01 30.34
N ASP A 227 10.60 5.20 31.67
CA ASP A 227 11.70 4.77 32.53
C ASP A 227 11.79 3.25 32.72
N ASP A 228 10.73 2.48 32.44
CA ASP A 228 10.75 1.02 32.59
C ASP A 228 11.42 0.32 31.40
N ASP A 229 11.23 0.83 30.18
CA ASP A 229 11.87 0.30 28.96
C ASP A 229 13.39 0.49 29.01
N ASP A 230 13.88 1.63 29.53
CA ASP A 230 15.31 1.91 29.69
C ASP A 230 15.98 1.01 30.75
N ARG A 231 15.22 0.59 31.76
CA ARG A 231 15.71 -0.33 32.82
C ARG A 231 15.72 -1.78 32.35
N GLU A 232 14.76 -2.16 31.50
CA GLU A 232 14.73 -3.49 30.88
C GLU A 232 15.89 -3.64 29.87
N LEU A 233 16.19 -2.60 29.10
CA LEU A 233 17.35 -2.58 28.20
C LEU A 233 18.68 -2.67 28.96
N ALA A 234 18.83 -1.91 30.05
CA ALA A 234 20.03 -1.96 30.90
C ALA A 234 20.23 -3.32 31.59
N ASN A 235 19.15 -3.98 32.00
CA ASN A 235 19.23 -5.34 32.56
C ASN A 235 19.58 -6.37 31.48
N ALA A 236 19.05 -6.24 30.27
CA ALA A 236 19.39 -7.11 29.15
C ALA A 236 20.87 -6.97 28.74
N GLU A 237 21.39 -5.75 28.71
CA GLU A 237 22.82 -5.50 28.46
C GLU A 237 23.72 -6.08 29.56
N ALA A 238 23.31 -6.01 30.83
CA ALA A 238 24.04 -6.61 31.95
C ALA A 238 24.02 -8.16 31.91
N GLU A 239 22.91 -8.76 31.49
CA GLU A 239 22.78 -10.22 31.31
C GLU A 239 23.69 -10.70 30.17
N VAL A 240 23.71 -9.96 29.04
CA VAL A 240 24.60 -10.27 27.90
C VAL A 240 26.06 -10.13 28.31
N ALA A 241 26.44 -9.08 29.06
CA ALA A 241 27.80 -8.92 29.56
C ALA A 241 28.24 -10.08 30.45
N ARG A 242 27.36 -10.58 31.35
CA ARG A 242 27.62 -11.76 32.17
C ARG A 242 27.84 -13.04 31.36
N LEU A 243 27.01 -13.26 30.35
CA LEU A 243 27.15 -14.42 29.45
C LEU A 243 28.43 -14.34 28.62
N THR A 244 28.90 -13.13 28.30
CA THR A 244 30.15 -12.92 27.55
C THR A 244 31.38 -13.17 28.42
N ASP A 245 31.34 -12.81 29.70
CA ASP A 245 32.41 -13.09 30.67
C ASP A 245 32.49 -14.59 31.04
N GLU A 246 31.35 -15.29 31.15
CA GLU A 246 31.34 -16.75 31.36
C GLU A 246 31.89 -17.51 30.13
N ALA A 247 31.69 -17.01 28.92
CA ALA A 247 32.25 -17.60 27.70
C ALA A 247 33.78 -17.44 27.60
N ASN A 248 34.34 -16.35 28.14
CA ASN A 248 35.79 -16.08 28.12
C ASN A 248 36.54 -16.66 29.34
N GLY A 249 35.84 -17.14 30.37
CA GLY A 249 36.44 -17.71 31.58
C GLY A 249 36.87 -19.18 31.51
N SER A 250 36.56 -19.92 30.43
CA SER A 250 36.80 -21.37 30.35
C SER A 250 38.11 -21.80 29.66
N ALA A 251 39.19 -21.02 29.83
CA ALA A 251 40.52 -21.38 29.33
C ALA A 251 41.61 -21.25 30.40
N SER A 252 41.45 -21.91 31.55
CA SER A 252 42.58 -22.21 32.45
C SER A 252 42.21 -23.30 33.47
N GLY A 253 42.93 -24.43 33.47
CA GLY A 253 42.91 -25.36 34.61
C GLY A 253 42.92 -26.83 34.27
N ASN A 254 44.11 -27.40 34.08
CA ASN A 254 44.41 -28.82 34.00
C ASN A 254 44.17 -29.52 35.35
N GLY A 255 43.56 -30.72 35.38
CA GLY A 255 43.39 -31.50 36.61
C GLY A 255 42.66 -32.83 36.45
N SER A 256 43.40 -33.93 36.55
CA SER A 256 43.01 -35.33 36.44
C SER A 256 41.86 -35.79 37.38
N GLY A 257 40.98 -36.68 36.90
CA GLY A 257 40.07 -37.42 37.78
C GLY A 257 39.21 -38.47 37.08
N HIS A 258 39.43 -39.73 37.43
CA HIS A 258 38.74 -40.96 37.00
C HIS A 258 37.21 -40.94 37.19
N GLY A 259 36.43 -41.52 36.27
CA GLY A 259 35.00 -41.82 36.52
C GLY A 259 34.21 -42.42 35.36
N LYS A 260 34.08 -43.76 35.38
CA LYS A 260 33.23 -44.70 34.61
C LYS A 260 31.97 -44.20 33.85
N ALA A 261 31.94 -44.56 32.56
CA ALA A 261 30.94 -45.35 31.81
C ALA A 261 29.41 -45.14 31.96
N LYS A 262 28.75 -44.81 30.83
CA LYS A 262 27.62 -45.54 30.16
C LYS A 262 27.12 -44.68 28.99
N ALA A 263 27.35 -45.04 27.72
CA ALA A 263 26.66 -46.04 26.90
C ALA A 263 25.43 -45.48 26.15
N ARG A 264 25.50 -45.59 24.80
CA ARG A 264 24.40 -45.76 23.82
C ARG A 264 23.51 -44.52 23.59
N GLU A 265 23.05 -44.17 22.39
CA GLU A 265 22.80 -44.91 21.15
C GLU A 265 22.39 -43.92 20.04
N GLY A 266 22.91 -44.07 18.82
CA GLY A 266 22.27 -43.75 17.52
C GLY A 266 21.81 -42.31 17.23
N ARG A 267 21.61 -41.86 15.99
CA ARG A 267 21.87 -42.38 14.64
C ARG A 267 21.51 -41.22 13.70
N LYS A 268 22.40 -40.97 12.73
CA LYS A 268 22.23 -40.34 11.41
C LYS A 268 21.05 -39.39 11.16
N SER A 269 21.42 -38.13 10.88
CA SER A 269 20.71 -37.28 9.91
C SER A 269 21.06 -37.81 8.52
N ASP A 270 20.07 -38.40 7.85
CA ASP A 270 20.14 -38.60 6.40
C ASP A 270 19.56 -37.32 5.77
N ASP A 271 20.37 -36.74 4.89
CA ASP A 271 19.98 -35.80 3.84
C ASP A 271 19.02 -36.50 2.85
N ASP A 272 18.61 -35.79 1.78
CA ASP A 272 17.71 -36.20 0.69
C ASP A 272 16.26 -35.72 0.94
N ASP A 273 15.55 -35.03 0.04
CA ASP A 273 15.78 -34.69 -1.35
C ASP A 273 14.82 -33.53 -1.69
N PHE A 274 15.34 -32.50 -2.35
CA PHE A 274 14.55 -31.41 -2.93
C PHE A 274 14.52 -31.64 -4.45
N ASN A 275 13.45 -32.25 -4.95
CA ASN A 275 13.20 -32.43 -6.38
C ASN A 275 12.00 -31.59 -6.82
N TRP A 276 12.18 -30.84 -7.90
CA TRP A 276 11.15 -30.07 -8.59
C TRP A 276 10.72 -30.82 -9.84
N GLU A 277 9.48 -31.32 -9.84
CA GLU A 277 8.65 -31.43 -11.04
C GLU A 277 7.50 -30.43 -10.95
#